data_AF-A0A3S0CKT0-F1
#
_entry.id   AF-A0A3S0CKT0-F1
#
_cell.length_a   1.000
_cell.length_b   1.000
_cell.length_c   1.000
_cell.angle_alpha   90.00
_cell.angle_beta   90.00
_cell.angle_gamma   90.00
#
_symmetry.space_group_name_H-M   'P 1'
#
loop_
_entity.id
_entity.type
_entity.pdbx_description
1 polymer ?
#
loop_
_entity_poly.entity_id
_entity_poly.type
_entity_poly.pdbx_seq_one_letter_code
_entity_poly.pdbx_strand_id
1 'polypeptide(L)'
;MNKTLTIASALAVTGLAAGAIALYAGAIDVAADKPHAQLTYRLLEFARERSIAVRARDIEPPVDLATPERVRRGSGNYDAMCVGCHLSPGAEDSEIRKGLYPTPPRLADKPAAALDPQFAQARRFWIIKHGIKASGMPAWSKGGMEDEAIWDLVAFIQQLPGLTTADYRALVASSEGHSHGGLDEHHEGHEHDDDDDHHEHSEQAGRHDDEPASAHAGKKQGHTHPPGFKHQH
;
A
#
# COMPACT_ATOMS: atom_id res chain seq x y z
N MET A 1 4.95 54.88 13.76
CA MET A 1 4.65 53.53 13.25
C MET A 1 4.61 53.60 11.72
N ASN A 2 5.45 52.84 11.03
CA ASN A 2 5.61 52.95 9.57
C ASN A 2 4.33 52.50 8.88
N LYS A 3 3.73 53.36 8.03
CA LYS A 3 2.47 53.07 7.33
C LYS A 3 2.51 51.71 6.57
N THR A 4 3.67 51.34 6.04
CA THR A 4 3.93 50.05 5.39
C THR A 4 3.79 48.86 6.34
N LEU A 5 4.29 48.97 7.57
CA LEU A 5 4.18 47.92 8.59
C LEU A 5 2.73 47.75 9.05
N THR A 6 1.99 48.85 9.19
CA THR A 6 0.57 48.81 9.57
C THR A 6 -0.29 48.16 8.49
N ILE A 7 -0.04 48.50 7.21
CA ILE A 7 -0.74 47.90 6.07
C ILE A 7 -0.41 46.40 5.95
N ALA A 8 0.87 46.02 6.04
CA ALA A 8 1.27 44.61 5.98
C ALA A 8 0.64 43.79 7.11
N SER A 9 0.59 44.35 8.33
CA SER A 9 -0.03 43.69 9.49
C SER A 9 -1.54 43.52 9.31
N ALA A 10 -2.24 44.56 8.83
CA ALA A 10 -3.67 44.50 8.58
C ALA A 10 -4.03 43.47 7.48
N LEU A 11 -3.23 43.40 6.41
CA LEU A 11 -3.40 42.39 5.36
C LEU A 11 -3.18 40.97 5.88
N ALA A 12 -2.15 40.75 6.70
CA ALA A 12 -1.88 39.46 7.30
C ALA A 12 -3.03 39.00 8.21
N VAL A 13 -3.53 39.87 9.09
CA VAL A 13 -4.67 39.56 9.98
C VAL A 13 -5.93 39.26 9.18
N THR A 14 -6.22 40.06 8.16
CA THR A 14 -7.40 39.86 7.30
C THR A 14 -7.31 38.53 6.55
N GLY A 15 -6.13 38.19 6.01
CA GLY A 15 -5.89 36.92 5.32
C GLY A 15 -6.06 35.71 6.24
N LEU A 16 -5.55 35.79 7.47
CA LEU A 16 -5.72 34.72 8.48
C LEU A 16 -7.18 34.55 8.88
N ALA A 17 -7.90 35.64 9.12
CA ALA A 17 -9.32 35.61 9.47
C ALA A 17 -10.16 34.99 8.34
N ALA A 18 -9.92 35.41 7.09
CA ALA A 18 -10.60 34.86 5.92
C ALA A 18 -10.31 33.35 5.76
N GLY A 19 -9.06 32.91 5.95
CA GLY A 19 -8.69 31.51 5.92
C GLY A 19 -9.38 30.69 7.01
N ALA A 20 -9.43 31.20 8.25
CA ALA A 20 -10.12 30.55 9.36
C ALA A 20 -11.63 30.41 9.10
N ILE A 21 -12.27 31.44 8.54
CA ILE A 21 -13.68 31.40 8.15
C ILE A 21 -13.90 30.34 7.06
N ALA A 22 -13.05 30.29 6.03
CA ALA A 22 -13.17 29.29 4.96
C ALA A 22 -13.03 27.85 5.48
N LEU A 23 -12.09 27.62 6.41
CA LEU A 23 -11.94 26.32 7.09
C LEU A 23 -13.17 25.96 7.92
N TYR A 24 -13.64 26.89 8.75
CA TYR A 24 -14.81 26.67 9.60
C TYR A 24 -16.09 26.42 8.78
N ALA A 25 -16.24 27.12 7.67
CA ALA A 25 -17.37 26.96 6.75
C ALA A 25 -17.30 25.67 5.90
N GLY A 26 -16.21 24.89 5.97
CA GLY A 26 -16.03 23.71 5.14
C GLY A 26 -15.85 24.01 3.65
N ALA A 27 -15.37 25.21 3.30
CA ALA A 27 -15.19 25.62 1.91
C ALA A 27 -14.04 24.89 1.19
N ILE A 28 -13.20 24.17 1.93
CA ILE A 28 -12.12 23.34 1.39
C ILE A 28 -12.61 21.90 1.32
N ASP A 29 -12.86 21.42 0.11
CA ASP A 29 -13.14 20.02 -0.15
C ASP A 29 -11.85 19.19 0.06
N VAL A 30 -11.95 18.14 0.87
CA VAL A 30 -10.85 17.23 1.21
C VAL A 30 -11.01 15.86 0.56
N ALA A 31 -12.01 15.69 -0.31
CA ALA A 31 -12.24 14.45 -1.04
C ALA A 31 -11.05 14.13 -1.96
N ALA A 32 -10.55 12.89 -1.92
CA ALA A 32 -9.38 12.47 -2.68
C ALA A 32 -9.62 12.43 -4.20
N ASP A 33 -10.88 12.35 -4.63
CA ASP A 33 -11.28 12.40 -6.05
C ASP A 33 -11.37 13.84 -6.60
N LYS A 34 -11.09 14.85 -5.77
CA LYS A 34 -10.95 16.27 -6.15
C LYS A 34 -9.49 16.70 -6.06
N PRO A 35 -8.76 16.76 -7.18
CA PRO A 35 -7.40 17.24 -7.17
C PRO A 35 -7.28 18.68 -6.65
N HIS A 36 -6.19 18.94 -5.94
CA HIS A 36 -5.80 20.31 -5.62
C HIS A 36 -5.73 21.17 -6.88
N ALA A 37 -5.97 22.48 -6.73
CA ALA A 37 -5.66 23.46 -7.76
C ALA A 37 -4.22 23.30 -8.25
N GLN A 38 -3.98 23.52 -9.54
CA GLN A 38 -2.71 23.23 -10.21
C GLN A 38 -1.49 23.87 -9.53
N LEU A 39 -1.63 25.11 -9.04
CA LEU A 39 -0.58 25.80 -8.32
C LEU A 39 -0.25 25.11 -6.98
N THR A 40 -1.28 24.77 -6.21
CA THR A 40 -1.14 24.05 -4.94
C THR A 40 -0.49 22.68 -5.17
N TYR A 41 -0.97 21.93 -6.16
CA TYR A 41 -0.41 20.62 -6.52
C TYR A 41 1.10 20.73 -6.82
N ARG A 42 1.49 21.67 -7.69
CA ARG A 42 2.91 21.88 -8.07
C ARG A 42 3.77 22.30 -6.87
N LEU A 43 3.24 23.14 -5.98
CA LEU A 43 3.97 23.56 -4.79
C LEU A 43 4.20 22.38 -3.82
N LEU A 44 3.18 21.56 -3.61
CA LEU A 44 3.28 20.34 -2.79
C LEU A 44 4.26 19.34 -3.40
N GLU A 45 4.20 19.14 -4.71
CA GLU A 45 5.15 18.31 -5.45
C GLU A 45 6.59 18.82 -5.32
N PHE A 46 6.83 20.11 -5.54
CA PHE A 46 8.14 20.71 -5.36
C PHE A 46 8.68 20.53 -3.93
N ALA A 47 7.83 20.81 -2.92
CA ALA A 47 8.20 20.63 -1.52
C ALA A 47 8.53 19.17 -1.18
N ARG A 48 7.73 18.22 -1.71
CA ARG A 48 7.97 16.77 -1.56
C ARG A 48 9.31 16.37 -2.16
N GLU A 49 9.56 16.66 -3.43
CA GLU A 49 10.81 16.26 -4.10
C GLU A 49 12.03 16.93 -3.46
N ARG A 50 11.93 18.21 -3.06
CA ARG A 50 13.04 18.89 -2.36
C ARG A 50 13.33 18.26 -1.00
N SER A 51 12.28 17.92 -0.25
CA SER A 51 12.41 17.26 1.05
C SER A 51 13.06 15.89 0.95
N ILE A 52 12.63 15.08 -0.03
CA ILE A 52 13.22 13.77 -0.31
C ILE A 52 14.69 13.92 -0.67
N ALA A 53 15.03 14.82 -1.59
CA ALA A 53 16.40 15.03 -2.02
C ALA A 53 17.34 15.42 -0.87
N VAL A 54 16.89 16.26 0.06
CA VAL A 54 17.68 16.63 1.23
C VAL A 54 17.89 15.46 2.18
N ARG A 55 16.88 14.60 2.38
CA ARG A 55 16.95 13.50 3.36
C ARG A 55 17.58 12.23 2.83
N ALA A 56 17.53 12.01 1.51
CA ALA A 56 18.16 10.87 0.86
C ALA A 56 19.65 11.08 0.55
N ARG A 57 20.17 12.31 0.68
CA ARG A 57 21.53 12.67 0.22
C ARG A 57 22.66 11.88 0.89
N ASP A 58 22.48 11.49 2.15
CA ASP A 58 23.50 10.84 2.99
C ASP A 58 23.21 9.33 3.15
N ILE A 59 22.26 8.79 2.37
CA ILE A 59 21.92 7.36 2.40
C ILE A 59 22.77 6.65 1.36
N GLU A 60 23.60 5.72 1.82
CA GLU A 60 24.44 4.90 0.96
C GLU A 60 23.77 3.54 0.70
N PRO A 61 23.50 3.20 -0.58
CA PRO A 61 23.04 1.87 -0.92
C PRO A 61 24.11 0.82 -0.60
N PRO A 62 23.72 -0.37 -0.13
CA PRO A 62 24.66 -1.41 0.20
C PRO A 62 25.36 -1.93 -1.07
N VAL A 63 26.62 -2.33 -0.93
CA VAL A 63 27.46 -2.77 -2.06
C VAL A 63 26.91 -4.01 -2.78
N ASP A 64 26.12 -4.81 -2.07
CA ASP A 64 25.50 -6.05 -2.53
C ASP A 64 24.05 -5.86 -3.02
N LEU A 65 23.60 -4.61 -3.25
CA LEU A 65 22.21 -4.29 -3.60
C LEU A 65 21.68 -5.12 -4.78
N ALA A 66 22.50 -5.33 -5.81
CA ALA A 66 22.08 -6.02 -7.03
C ALA A 66 22.20 -7.56 -6.98
N THR A 67 22.36 -8.15 -5.79
CA THR A 67 22.44 -9.61 -5.67
C THR A 67 21.11 -10.28 -6.05
N PRO A 68 21.14 -11.45 -6.73
CA PRO A 68 19.93 -12.17 -7.12
C PRO A 68 19.00 -12.48 -5.93
N GLU A 69 19.60 -12.74 -4.77
CA GLU A 69 18.86 -13.09 -3.56
C GLU A 69 18.04 -11.91 -3.02
N ARG A 70 18.59 -10.68 -3.02
CA ARG A 70 17.82 -9.47 -2.66
C ARG A 70 16.67 -9.21 -3.62
N VAL A 71 16.90 -9.42 -4.92
CA VAL A 71 15.88 -9.30 -5.97
C VAL A 71 14.76 -10.32 -5.77
N ARG A 72 15.11 -11.57 -5.43
CA ARG A 72 14.17 -12.65 -5.12
C ARG A 72 13.30 -12.29 -3.93
N ARG A 73 13.87 -11.96 -2.77
CA ARG A 73 13.12 -11.56 -1.56
C ARG A 73 12.28 -10.30 -1.78
N GLY A 74 12.84 -9.30 -2.47
CA GLY A 74 12.14 -8.06 -2.82
C GLY A 74 10.90 -8.29 -3.70
N SER A 75 10.93 -9.29 -4.58
CA SER A 75 9.79 -9.60 -5.46
C SER A 75 8.55 -10.06 -4.69
N GLY A 76 8.71 -10.93 -3.69
CA GLY A 76 7.61 -11.41 -2.85
C GLY A 76 6.97 -10.28 -2.04
N ASN A 77 7.80 -9.45 -1.40
CA ASN A 77 7.31 -8.26 -0.67
C ASN A 77 6.63 -7.24 -1.60
N TYR A 78 7.16 -7.03 -2.81
CA TYR A 78 6.54 -6.15 -3.78
C TYR A 78 5.15 -6.64 -4.19
N ASP A 79 5.03 -7.94 -4.51
CA ASP A 79 3.77 -8.54 -4.92
C ASP A 79 2.73 -8.49 -3.80
N ALA A 80 3.15 -8.74 -2.55
CA ALA A 80 2.26 -8.72 -1.40
C ALA A 80 1.76 -7.30 -1.03
N MET A 81 2.60 -6.27 -1.19
CA MET A 81 2.36 -4.96 -0.54
C MET A 81 2.30 -3.76 -1.49
N CYS A 82 2.97 -3.85 -2.64
CA CYS A 82 3.20 -2.71 -3.53
C CYS A 82 2.38 -2.80 -4.82
N VAL A 83 2.15 -4.01 -5.32
CA VAL A 83 1.55 -4.26 -6.64
C VAL A 83 0.15 -3.66 -6.78
N GLY A 84 -0.63 -3.64 -5.68
CA GLY A 84 -1.97 -3.05 -5.69
C GLY A 84 -1.95 -1.58 -6.10
N CYS A 85 -0.97 -0.81 -5.64
CA CYS A 85 -0.88 0.63 -5.93
C CYS A 85 0.03 0.93 -7.13
N HIS A 86 1.11 0.17 -7.30
CA HIS A 86 2.19 0.47 -8.27
C HIS A 86 2.20 -0.41 -9.52
N LEU A 87 1.32 -1.42 -9.56
CA LEU A 87 1.08 -2.36 -10.65
C LEU A 87 2.23 -3.35 -10.92
N SER A 88 1.88 -4.54 -11.42
CA SER A 88 2.83 -5.51 -11.96
C SER A 88 3.19 -5.16 -13.42
N PRO A 89 4.27 -5.72 -13.99
CA PRO A 89 4.56 -5.57 -15.41
C PRO A 89 3.39 -6.04 -16.29
N GLY A 90 2.98 -5.17 -17.23
CA GLY A 90 1.87 -5.42 -18.15
C GLY A 90 0.48 -5.16 -17.59
N ALA A 91 0.32 -4.80 -16.30
CA ALA A 91 -0.97 -4.39 -15.76
C ALA A 91 -1.28 -2.92 -16.10
N GLU A 92 -2.52 -2.66 -16.53
CA GLU A 92 -2.95 -1.31 -16.93
C GLU A 92 -3.33 -0.43 -15.73
N ASP A 93 -4.11 -0.97 -14.79
CA ASP A 93 -4.56 -0.28 -13.57
C ASP A 93 -5.05 -1.27 -12.50
N SER A 94 -5.45 -0.76 -11.33
CA SER A 94 -6.11 -1.53 -10.26
C SER A 94 -7.23 -0.72 -9.61
N GLU A 95 -8.15 -1.38 -8.91
CA GLU A 95 -9.27 -0.71 -8.23
C GLU A 95 -8.79 0.29 -7.17
N ILE A 96 -7.79 -0.08 -6.35
CA ILE A 96 -7.23 0.85 -5.35
C ILE A 96 -6.52 2.02 -6.02
N ARG A 97 -5.74 1.76 -7.08
CA ARG A 97 -4.93 2.78 -7.75
C ARG A 97 -5.79 3.89 -8.38
N LYS A 98 -6.95 3.55 -8.94
CA LYS A 98 -7.93 4.51 -9.47
C LYS A 98 -8.43 5.52 -8.43
N GLY A 99 -8.54 5.09 -7.17
CA GLY A 99 -9.00 5.94 -6.06
C GLY A 99 -7.91 6.73 -5.34
N LEU A 100 -6.63 6.52 -5.68
CA LEU A 100 -5.52 7.15 -4.99
C LEU A 100 -5.18 8.53 -5.58
N TYR A 101 -5.06 9.50 -4.67
CA TYR A 101 -4.58 10.84 -4.99
C TYR A 101 -3.44 11.27 -4.05
N PRO A 102 -2.29 11.70 -4.58
CA PRO A 102 -1.91 11.63 -5.99
C PRO A 102 -1.83 10.18 -6.49
N THR A 103 -2.05 9.99 -7.78
CA THR A 103 -2.00 8.66 -8.40
C THR A 103 -0.55 8.11 -8.34
N PRO A 104 -0.34 6.89 -7.83
CA PRO A 104 1.00 6.30 -7.76
C PRO A 104 1.61 6.08 -9.16
N PRO A 105 2.95 6.24 -9.30
CA PRO A 105 3.64 5.92 -10.54
C PRO A 105 3.58 4.40 -10.81
N ARG A 106 3.55 4.04 -12.09
CA ARG A 106 3.75 2.65 -12.54
C ARG A 106 5.23 2.34 -12.46
N LEU A 107 5.63 1.44 -11.58
CA LEU A 107 7.06 1.18 -11.33
C LEU A 107 7.69 0.24 -12.36
N ALA A 108 6.88 -0.48 -13.14
CA ALA A 108 7.33 -1.25 -14.30
C ALA A 108 7.60 -0.39 -15.55
N ASP A 109 7.23 0.89 -15.53
CA ASP A 109 7.58 1.80 -16.62
C ASP A 109 9.02 2.28 -16.46
N LYS A 110 9.66 2.57 -17.60
CA LYS A 110 10.98 3.22 -17.58
C LYS A 110 10.86 4.61 -16.93
N PRO A 111 11.75 4.97 -15.99
CA PRO A 111 11.71 6.27 -15.37
C PRO A 111 11.89 7.39 -16.41
N ALA A 112 11.11 8.45 -16.29
CA ALA A 112 11.08 9.55 -17.26
C ALA A 112 12.36 10.40 -17.28
N ALA A 113 13.15 10.38 -16.20
CA ALA A 113 14.40 11.11 -16.08
C ALA A 113 15.52 10.19 -15.57
N ALA A 114 16.70 10.34 -16.15
CA ALA A 114 17.91 9.72 -15.62
C ALA A 114 18.35 10.50 -14.37
N LEU A 115 18.29 9.83 -13.22
CA LEU A 115 18.93 10.30 -11.99
C LEU A 115 20.30 9.65 -11.88
N ASP A 116 21.18 10.25 -11.07
CA ASP A 116 22.35 9.54 -10.57
C ASP A 116 21.92 8.19 -9.95
N PRO A 117 22.53 7.06 -10.33
CA PRO A 117 22.10 5.74 -9.89
C PRO A 117 22.09 5.59 -8.37
N GLN A 118 23.11 6.09 -7.68
CA GLN A 118 23.23 5.95 -6.23
C GLN A 118 22.13 6.74 -5.52
N PHE A 119 21.93 8.00 -5.93
CA PHE A 119 20.85 8.83 -5.44
C PHE A 119 19.47 8.24 -5.73
N ALA A 120 19.27 7.59 -6.88
CA ALA A 120 18.00 6.95 -7.22
C ALA A 120 17.64 5.82 -6.23
N GLN A 121 18.63 5.01 -5.80
CA GLN A 121 18.40 3.95 -4.82
C GLN A 121 18.18 4.51 -3.41
N ALA A 122 18.99 5.49 -3.00
CA ALA A 122 18.82 6.22 -1.76
C ALA A 122 17.42 6.87 -1.65
N ARG A 123 16.96 7.50 -2.75
CA ARG A 123 15.62 8.07 -2.87
C ARG A 123 14.54 7.02 -2.68
N ARG A 124 14.63 5.88 -3.36
CA ARG A 124 13.66 4.79 -3.26
C ARG A 124 13.59 4.25 -1.83
N PHE A 125 14.75 3.97 -1.23
CA PHE A 125 14.85 3.53 0.16
C PHE A 125 14.14 4.51 1.11
N TRP A 126 14.44 5.81 1.00
CA TRP A 126 13.82 6.82 1.86
C TRP A 126 12.30 6.88 1.70
N ILE A 127 11.80 6.81 0.45
CA ILE A 127 10.36 6.83 0.17
C ILE A 127 9.65 5.60 0.71
N ILE A 128 10.23 4.41 0.56
CA ILE A 128 9.63 3.17 1.09
C ILE A 128 9.64 3.22 2.62
N LYS A 129 10.78 3.58 3.22
CA LYS A 129 10.94 3.67 4.68
C LYS A 129 9.93 4.60 5.34
N HIS A 130 9.76 5.80 4.78
CA HIS A 130 9.01 6.88 5.42
C HIS A 130 7.66 7.19 4.81
N GLY A 131 7.33 6.60 3.66
CA GLY A 131 6.13 6.92 2.90
C GLY A 131 6.12 8.35 2.39
N ILE A 132 4.95 8.78 1.92
CA ILE A 132 4.70 10.16 1.49
C ILE A 132 3.53 10.71 2.29
N LYS A 133 3.78 11.80 3.02
CA LYS A 133 2.73 12.47 3.80
C LYS A 133 1.63 13.00 2.86
N ALA A 134 0.38 12.90 3.32
CA ALA A 134 -0.81 13.31 2.57
C ALA A 134 -0.97 12.57 1.22
N SER A 135 -0.62 11.28 1.19
CA SER A 135 -0.95 10.35 0.13
C SER A 135 -1.29 8.98 0.72
N GLY A 136 -1.68 8.03 -0.13
CA GLY A 136 -1.86 6.63 0.26
C GLY A 136 -0.57 5.82 0.42
N MET A 137 0.62 6.42 0.31
CA MET A 137 1.90 5.71 0.46
C MET A 137 2.31 5.67 1.95
N PRO A 138 2.22 4.51 2.63
CA PRO A 138 2.50 4.40 4.06
C PRO A 138 4.00 4.45 4.36
N ALA A 139 4.34 4.72 5.62
CA ALA A 139 5.70 4.59 6.14
C ALA A 139 5.96 3.13 6.53
N TRP A 140 6.54 2.33 5.62
CA TRP A 140 6.66 0.88 5.82
C TRP A 140 7.49 0.50 7.05
N SER A 141 8.55 1.25 7.35
CA SER A 141 9.36 0.99 8.56
C SER A 141 8.60 1.26 9.86
N LYS A 142 7.61 2.17 9.84
CA LYS A 142 6.71 2.36 10.99
C LYS A 142 5.76 1.16 11.17
N GLY A 143 5.51 0.41 10.10
CA GLY A 143 4.71 -0.81 10.12
C GLY A 143 5.50 -2.08 10.49
N GLY A 144 6.79 -1.96 10.82
CA GLY A 144 7.63 -3.08 11.23
C GLY A 144 8.66 -3.52 10.19
N MET A 145 8.57 -3.08 8.93
CA MET A 145 9.54 -3.49 7.90
C MET A 145 10.96 -3.01 8.21
N GLU A 146 11.91 -3.95 8.26
CA GLU A 146 13.33 -3.69 8.52
C GLU A 146 14.04 -3.08 7.30
N ASP A 147 15.17 -2.40 7.54
CA ASP A 147 15.92 -1.70 6.48
C ASP A 147 16.46 -2.67 5.42
N GLU A 148 16.83 -3.88 5.81
CA GLU A 148 17.28 -4.96 4.93
C GLU A 148 16.20 -5.34 3.91
N ALA A 149 14.96 -5.50 4.37
CA ALA A 149 13.82 -5.80 3.50
C ALA A 149 13.45 -4.63 2.58
N ILE A 150 13.63 -3.38 3.05
CA ILE A 150 13.49 -2.19 2.22
C ILE A 150 14.54 -2.18 1.11
N TRP A 151 15.80 -2.53 1.41
CA TRP A 151 16.83 -2.64 0.39
C TRP A 151 16.55 -3.74 -0.62
N ASP A 152 15.95 -4.86 -0.19
CA ASP A 152 15.51 -5.91 -1.10
C ASP A 152 14.41 -5.42 -2.07
N LEU A 153 13.45 -4.64 -1.58
CA LEU A 153 12.47 -3.95 -2.43
C LEU A 153 13.14 -2.99 -3.42
N VAL A 154 14.14 -2.21 -2.98
CA VAL A 154 14.87 -1.29 -3.86
C VAL A 154 15.60 -2.06 -4.96
N ALA A 155 16.25 -3.18 -4.62
CA ALA A 155 16.93 -4.07 -5.56
C ALA A 155 15.96 -4.60 -6.62
N PHE A 156 14.78 -5.07 -6.20
CA PHE A 156 13.75 -5.55 -7.10
C PHE A 156 13.18 -4.44 -8.00
N ILE A 157 12.81 -3.29 -7.44
CA ILE A 157 12.27 -2.13 -8.19
C ILE A 157 13.26 -1.63 -9.24
N GLN A 158 14.56 -1.79 -9.03
CA GLN A 158 15.57 -1.48 -10.04
C GLN A 158 15.47 -2.36 -11.28
N GLN A 159 15.12 -3.64 -11.12
CA GLN A 159 15.00 -4.61 -12.22
C GLN A 159 13.61 -4.60 -12.88
N LEU A 160 12.59 -4.16 -12.14
CA LEU A 160 11.19 -4.24 -12.54
C LEU A 160 10.87 -3.72 -13.96
N PRO A 161 11.43 -2.58 -14.43
CA PRO A 161 11.16 -2.10 -15.80
C PRO A 161 11.70 -2.99 -16.93
N GLY A 162 12.57 -3.95 -16.61
CA GLY A 162 13.12 -4.92 -17.56
C GLY A 162 12.39 -6.27 -17.58
N LEU A 163 11.45 -6.50 -16.67
CA LEU A 163 10.77 -7.79 -16.53
C LEU A 163 9.57 -7.90 -17.46
N THR A 164 9.41 -9.06 -18.09
CA THR A 164 8.12 -9.44 -18.68
C THR A 164 7.15 -9.88 -17.58
N THR A 165 5.85 -9.97 -17.89
CA THR A 165 4.86 -10.53 -16.97
C THR A 165 5.21 -11.97 -16.56
N ALA A 166 5.81 -12.76 -17.46
CA ALA A 166 6.22 -14.13 -17.16
C ALA A 166 7.42 -14.17 -16.20
N ASP A 167 8.45 -13.34 -16.45
CA ASP A 167 9.64 -13.26 -15.59
C ASP A 167 9.27 -12.76 -14.19
N TYR A 168 8.39 -11.76 -14.10
CA TYR A 168 7.86 -11.27 -12.84
C TYR A 168 7.21 -12.40 -12.03
N ARG A 169 6.29 -13.16 -12.64
CA ARG A 169 5.59 -14.25 -11.97
C ARG A 169 6.53 -15.36 -11.53
N ALA A 170 7.50 -15.72 -12.37
CA ALA A 170 8.50 -16.74 -12.03
C ALA A 170 9.36 -16.31 -10.83
N LEU A 171 9.77 -15.03 -10.81
CA LEU A 171 10.58 -14.48 -9.72
C LEU A 171 9.78 -14.44 -8.40
N VAL A 172 8.54 -13.94 -8.43
CA VAL A 172 7.64 -13.94 -7.26
C VAL A 172 7.41 -15.36 -6.74
N ALA A 173 7.14 -16.32 -7.62
CA ALA A 173 6.93 -17.72 -7.25
C ALA A 173 8.18 -18.41 -6.64
N SER A 174 9.38 -17.87 -6.91
CA SER A 174 10.63 -18.36 -6.32
C SER A 174 11.00 -17.71 -4.98
N SER A 175 10.24 -16.69 -4.56
CA SER A 175 10.41 -16.00 -3.28
C SER A 175 9.71 -16.75 -2.14
N GLU A 176 10.07 -16.42 -0.91
CA GLU A 176 9.39 -16.90 0.30
C GLU A 176 8.06 -16.19 0.55
N GLY A 177 7.58 -15.37 -0.39
CA GLY A 177 6.36 -14.58 -0.26
C GLY A 177 6.58 -13.30 0.54
N HIS A 178 5.67 -13.01 1.45
CA HIS A 178 5.67 -11.79 2.27
C HIS A 178 6.48 -12.01 3.55
N SER A 179 7.72 -11.54 3.57
CA SER A 179 8.61 -11.63 4.74
C SER A 179 9.56 -10.43 4.77
N HIS A 180 9.50 -9.64 5.84
CA HIS A 180 10.21 -8.36 5.89
C HIS A 180 10.70 -7.93 7.29
N GLY A 181 10.77 -8.88 8.22
CA GLY A 181 11.18 -8.64 9.60
C GLY A 181 10.21 -7.74 10.40
N GLY A 182 10.43 -7.69 11.71
CA GLY A 182 9.94 -6.65 12.63
C GLY A 182 8.52 -6.74 13.20
N LEU A 183 7.79 -7.84 13.03
CA LEU A 183 6.72 -8.30 13.93
C LEU A 183 6.77 -9.83 13.92
N ASP A 184 6.72 -10.48 15.09
CA ASP A 184 6.67 -11.94 15.17
C ASP A 184 5.54 -12.45 14.26
N GLU A 185 5.89 -13.34 13.34
CA GLU A 185 4.93 -14.04 12.49
C GLU A 185 3.93 -14.75 13.41
N HIS A 186 2.73 -14.21 13.54
CA HIS A 186 1.60 -15.02 13.96
C HIS A 186 1.33 -16.00 12.81
N HIS A 187 2.07 -17.11 12.82
CA HIS A 187 1.73 -18.32 12.12
C HIS A 187 0.33 -18.74 12.60
N GLU A 188 -0.71 -18.30 11.90
CA GLU A 188 -1.99 -18.98 11.88
C GLU A 188 -1.74 -20.28 11.09
N GLY A 189 -1.26 -21.30 11.80
CA GLY A 189 -1.14 -22.65 11.29
C GLY A 189 -2.54 -23.15 10.93
N HIS A 190 -2.80 -23.34 9.64
CA HIS A 190 -3.85 -24.22 9.19
C HIS A 190 -3.40 -25.67 9.46
N GLU A 191 -3.58 -26.13 10.70
CA GLU A 191 -3.55 -27.55 11.04
C GLU A 191 -4.77 -28.22 10.41
N HIS A 192 -4.50 -29.13 9.48
CA HIS A 192 -5.43 -30.16 9.08
C HIS A 192 -5.37 -31.25 10.17
N ASP A 193 -6.28 -31.20 11.14
CA ASP A 193 -6.50 -32.29 12.09
C ASP A 193 -7.18 -33.46 11.37
N ASP A 194 -6.37 -34.47 11.05
CA ASP A 194 -6.83 -35.85 10.94
C ASP A 194 -6.90 -36.42 12.37
N ASP A 195 -8.11 -36.53 12.94
CA ASP A 195 -8.35 -37.30 14.16
C ASP A 195 -9.34 -38.44 13.87
N ASP A 196 -8.75 -39.62 13.68
CA ASP A 196 -9.33 -40.91 14.03
C ASP A 196 -9.47 -40.95 15.57
N ASP A 197 -10.68 -41.18 16.11
CA ASP A 197 -10.90 -42.31 17.02
C ASP A 197 -12.35 -42.49 17.49
N HIS A 198 -12.76 -43.74 17.29
CA HIS A 198 -13.82 -44.57 17.86
C HIS A 198 -14.59 -44.13 19.14
N HIS A 199 -15.92 -44.28 19.07
CA HIS A 199 -16.73 -44.76 20.20
C HIS A 199 -17.81 -45.76 19.75
N GLU A 200 -17.88 -46.90 20.44
CA GLU A 200 -18.81 -48.02 20.26
C GLU A 200 -20.04 -47.97 21.21
N HIS A 201 -21.04 -48.80 20.83
CA HIS A 201 -22.25 -49.28 21.54
C HIS A 201 -23.51 -48.41 21.39
N SER A 202 -24.72 -48.91 21.09
CA SER A 202 -25.23 -50.24 20.72
C SER A 202 -26.75 -50.15 20.43
N GLU A 203 -27.25 -50.86 19.41
CA GLU A 203 -28.64 -51.33 19.15
C GLU A 203 -29.75 -50.25 18.92
N GLN A 204 -30.67 -50.31 17.94
CA GLN A 204 -31.46 -51.44 17.44
C GLN A 204 -32.23 -51.12 16.13
N ALA A 205 -32.21 -52.08 15.18
CA ALA A 205 -33.23 -52.47 14.16
C ALA A 205 -33.92 -51.45 13.21
N GLY A 206 -33.77 -51.70 11.90
CA GLY A 206 -34.76 -51.34 10.88
C GLY A 206 -34.21 -51.28 9.45
N ARG A 207 -34.23 -52.40 8.71
CA ARG A 207 -34.07 -52.43 7.24
C ARG A 207 -35.35 -51.89 6.56
N HIS A 208 -35.24 -51.22 5.42
CA HIS A 208 -36.02 -51.42 4.18
C HIS A 208 -35.72 -50.31 3.13
N ASP A 209 -35.07 -50.72 2.04
CA ASP A 209 -35.35 -50.51 0.60
C ASP A 209 -35.69 -49.12 -0.02
N ASP A 210 -35.02 -48.91 -1.19
CA ASP A 210 -35.42 -48.21 -2.44
C ASP A 210 -35.33 -46.67 -2.63
N GLU A 211 -34.67 -46.31 -3.76
CA GLU A 211 -34.58 -45.03 -4.50
C GLU A 211 -35.95 -44.48 -5.01
N PRO A 212 -36.07 -43.33 -5.72
CA PRO A 212 -35.17 -42.18 -5.95
C PRO A 212 -35.84 -40.76 -5.89
N ALA A 213 -34.99 -39.73 -6.06
CA ALA A 213 -35.22 -38.41 -6.68
C ALA A 213 -36.18 -37.37 -6.03
N SER A 214 -35.65 -36.17 -5.74
CA SER A 214 -36.01 -34.92 -6.43
C SER A 214 -35.26 -33.69 -5.87
N ALA A 215 -35.09 -32.72 -6.76
CA ALA A 215 -34.43 -31.42 -6.67
C ALA A 215 -34.87 -30.52 -5.51
N HIS A 216 -33.95 -29.69 -4.99
CA HIS A 216 -33.89 -28.26 -5.34
C HIS A 216 -32.89 -27.47 -4.47
N ALA A 217 -31.93 -26.85 -5.17
CA ALA A 217 -31.35 -25.52 -4.96
C ALA A 217 -31.02 -25.04 -3.53
N GLY A 218 -29.71 -24.97 -3.28
CA GLY A 218 -29.09 -24.41 -2.07
C GLY A 218 -29.48 -22.97 -1.76
N LYS A 219 -29.75 -22.76 -0.47
CA LYS A 219 -30.09 -21.50 0.20
C LYS A 219 -28.82 -20.66 0.40
N LYS A 220 -28.84 -19.40 -0.04
CA LYS A 220 -27.80 -18.41 0.24
C LYS A 220 -27.75 -18.14 1.75
N GLN A 221 -26.60 -18.37 2.39
CA GLN A 221 -26.37 -17.98 3.77
C GLN A 221 -26.01 -16.48 3.83
N GLY A 222 -26.93 -15.67 4.33
CA GLY A 222 -26.69 -14.30 4.75
C GLY A 222 -26.10 -14.28 6.16
N HIS A 223 -25.02 -13.52 6.35
CA HIS A 223 -24.41 -13.28 7.64
C HIS A 223 -25.15 -12.15 8.37
N THR A 224 -25.50 -12.40 9.63
CA THR A 224 -26.21 -11.48 10.52
C THR A 224 -25.21 -10.64 11.33
N HIS A 225 -25.36 -9.31 11.31
CA HIS A 225 -24.67 -8.40 12.22
C HIS A 225 -25.50 -8.13 13.49
N PRO A 226 -24.87 -7.96 14.67
CA PRO A 226 -25.57 -7.67 15.92
C PRO A 226 -26.13 -6.22 15.96
N PRO A 227 -27.23 -5.97 16.69
CA PRO A 227 -27.95 -4.69 16.60
C PRO A 227 -27.38 -3.64 17.56
N GLY A 228 -27.16 -2.43 17.06
CA GLY A 228 -27.07 -1.24 17.92
C GLY A 228 -26.40 -0.05 17.27
N PHE A 229 -27.18 0.87 16.70
CA PHE A 229 -27.20 2.32 17.00
C PHE A 229 -28.31 2.96 16.15
N LYS A 230 -29.31 3.57 16.82
CA LYS A 230 -30.45 4.24 16.17
C LYS A 230 -30.07 5.67 15.82
N HIS A 231 -30.27 6.09 14.57
CA HIS A 231 -30.29 7.49 14.18
C HIS A 231 -31.74 8.00 14.21
N GLN A 232 -31.98 9.09 14.95
CA GLN A 232 -33.22 9.86 14.85
C GLN A 232 -33.09 10.88 13.70
N HIS A 233 -34.18 11.04 12.95
CA HIS A 233 -34.32 12.03 11.88
C HIS A 233 -34.47 13.45 12.43
#